data_AF-A0A3A4PEH1-F1
#
_entry.id   AF-A0A3A4PEH1-F1
#
_cell.length_a   1.000
_cell.length_b   1.000
_cell.length_c   1.000
_cell.angle_alpha   90.00
_cell.angle_beta   90.00
_cell.angle_gamma   90.00
#
_symmetry.space_group_name_H-M   'P 1'
#
loop_
_entity.id
_entity.type
_entity.pdbx_description
1 polymer ?
#
loop_
_entity_poly.entity_id
_entity_poly.type
_entity_poly.pdbx_seq_one_letter_code
_entity_poly.pdbx_strand_id
1 'polypeptide(L)'
;MFDYRFFYIFAVVLTVVAAFGVAGAGMAMAGDDYVWTSSQGDPHNWKNDLNWAGPEGYWPGETSVDDTATIPWLGSGDYPDLAESVEIAKLSLLYIENSGGGKLTVDGIAAVLTINGRDGLALQQQTVLTIGDDGGRIAFKQGGDLVLDGHIRSLYTGGEEDEANIEFAGTTVTSGCGYIIGLGRVYLLRTPTDRDALLILGPDNGLYGTLDIQVALVNRGVVDATNPEDEDEPHALRLYCEPKLGPGDWRVTGGGTGTSMMIIETPVVGSGNLLVGPNSILRVFGHVSLYGTLTAGPDSHVTIGKGLMFDVDRFELSGCPD
;
A
#
# COMPACT_ATOMS: atom_id res chain seq x y z
N MET A 1 -7.95 35.21 -20.21
CA MET A 1 -7.98 35.17 -18.74
C MET A 1 -7.17 33.94 -18.36
N PHE A 2 -5.91 34.12 -17.96
CA PHE A 2 -5.00 33.01 -17.68
C PHE A 2 -5.36 32.40 -16.32
N ASP A 3 -5.59 31.09 -16.30
CA ASP A 3 -6.08 30.37 -15.12
C ASP A 3 -4.91 30.05 -14.16
N TYR A 4 -4.87 30.76 -13.04
CA TYR A 4 -3.82 30.66 -12.02
C TYR A 4 -3.82 29.31 -11.28
N ARG A 5 -4.82 28.45 -11.48
CA ARG A 5 -4.95 27.14 -10.82
C ARG A 5 -3.98 26.10 -11.40
N PHE A 6 -3.62 26.20 -12.67
CA PHE A 6 -2.66 25.29 -13.31
C PHE A 6 -1.22 25.53 -12.83
N PHE A 7 -0.87 26.77 -12.50
CA PHE A 7 0.47 27.11 -12.02
C PHE A 7 0.74 26.62 -10.59
N TYR A 8 -0.30 26.55 -9.75
CA TYR A 8 -0.16 26.02 -8.38
C TYR A 8 0.08 24.51 -8.38
N ILE A 9 -0.56 23.76 -9.27
CA ILE A 9 -0.37 22.31 -9.39
C ILE A 9 1.02 22.00 -9.95
N PHE A 10 1.48 22.72 -10.98
CA PHE A 10 2.83 22.53 -11.51
C PHE A 10 3.93 22.98 -10.53
N ALA A 11 3.72 24.06 -9.79
CA ALA A 11 4.68 24.50 -8.78
C ALA A 11 4.77 23.51 -7.61
N VAL A 12 3.65 22.93 -7.14
CA VAL A 12 3.67 21.91 -6.09
C VAL A 12 4.34 20.63 -6.58
N VAL A 13 4.02 20.15 -7.79
CA VAL A 13 4.65 18.93 -8.36
C VAL A 13 6.16 19.13 -8.61
N LEU A 14 6.59 20.30 -9.08
CA LEU A 14 8.02 20.57 -9.31
C LEU A 14 8.81 20.83 -8.01
N THR A 15 8.15 21.34 -6.96
CA THR A 15 8.78 21.52 -5.63
C THR A 15 8.84 20.21 -4.86
N VAL A 16 7.90 19.28 -5.08
CA VAL A 16 7.93 17.92 -4.49
C VAL A 16 9.09 17.11 -5.08
N VAL A 17 9.31 17.13 -6.39
CA VAL A 17 10.47 16.46 -7.02
C VAL A 17 11.81 17.06 -6.57
N ALA A 18 11.86 18.38 -6.32
CA ALA A 18 13.07 19.05 -5.82
C ALA A 18 13.30 18.85 -4.30
N ALA A 19 12.25 18.65 -3.50
CA ALA A 19 12.36 18.38 -2.06
C ALA A 19 12.87 16.95 -1.77
N PHE A 20 12.63 15.99 -2.67
CA PHE A 20 13.29 14.68 -2.63
C PHE A 20 14.78 14.73 -3.04
N GLY A 21 15.24 15.83 -3.65
CA GLY A 21 16.56 15.93 -4.26
C GLY A 21 17.66 16.56 -3.39
N VAL A 22 17.36 17.21 -2.26
CA VAL A 22 18.38 17.98 -1.51
C VAL A 22 18.19 17.94 0.01
N ALA A 23 18.28 16.75 0.60
CA ALA A 23 18.75 16.55 1.98
C ALA A 23 19.02 15.06 2.21
N GLY A 24 20.28 14.63 2.07
CA GLY A 24 20.72 13.30 2.51
C GLY A 24 21.12 12.29 1.42
N ALA A 25 21.22 12.69 0.14
CA ALA A 25 21.86 11.85 -0.86
C ALA A 25 23.40 11.90 -0.69
N GLY A 26 23.90 11.18 0.31
CA GLY A 26 25.19 10.52 0.11
C GLY A 26 25.06 9.74 -1.19
N MET A 27 25.97 9.99 -2.14
CA MET A 27 25.98 9.33 -3.44
C MET A 27 25.78 7.83 -3.23
N ALA A 28 24.63 7.29 -3.64
CA ALA A 28 24.45 5.86 -3.77
C ALA A 28 25.47 5.40 -4.81
N MET A 29 26.63 4.95 -4.34
CA MET A 29 27.57 4.25 -5.20
C MET A 29 26.87 2.96 -5.60
N ALA A 30 26.72 2.74 -6.90
CA ALA A 30 26.34 1.44 -7.43
C ALA A 30 27.29 0.39 -6.83
N GLY A 31 26.74 -0.49 -5.99
CA GLY A 31 27.48 -1.51 -5.25
C GLY A 31 26.49 -2.54 -4.70
N ASP A 32 26.97 -3.77 -4.56
CA ASP A 32 26.21 -4.93 -4.06
C ASP A 32 26.04 -4.88 -2.52
N ASP A 33 25.92 -3.69 -1.94
CA ASP A 33 25.95 -3.44 -0.50
C ASP A 33 24.73 -2.62 -0.08
N TYR A 34 24.10 -2.99 1.02
CA TYR A 34 23.12 -2.14 1.69
C TYR A 34 23.82 -0.91 2.28
N VAL A 35 23.11 0.22 2.34
CA VAL A 35 23.63 1.46 2.93
C VAL A 35 22.68 1.93 4.02
N TRP A 36 23.20 2.33 5.18
CA TRP A 36 22.42 3.06 6.17
C TRP A 36 23.20 4.25 6.70
N THR A 37 22.48 5.31 7.08
CA THR A 37 23.06 6.52 7.66
C THR A 37 22.52 6.66 9.08
N SER A 38 23.44 6.71 10.05
CA SER A 38 23.07 6.88 11.45
C SER A 38 22.56 8.29 11.74
N SER A 39 21.90 8.47 12.88
CA SER A 39 21.53 9.80 13.39
C SER A 39 22.66 10.84 13.44
N GLN A 40 23.93 10.40 13.48
CA GLN A 40 25.10 11.29 13.47
C GLN A 40 25.51 11.70 12.04
N GLY A 41 24.86 11.14 11.02
CA GLY A 41 25.14 11.39 9.61
C GLY A 41 26.23 10.50 9.02
N ASP A 42 26.71 9.50 9.77
CA ASP A 42 27.77 8.61 9.32
C ASP A 42 27.17 7.50 8.43
N PRO A 43 27.62 7.35 7.16
CA PRO A 43 27.18 6.29 6.28
C PRO A 43 27.91 4.97 6.59
N HIS A 44 27.17 3.88 6.56
CA HIS A 44 27.64 2.54 6.83
C HIS A 44 27.20 1.59 5.71
N ASN A 45 28.15 0.84 5.14
CA ASN A 45 27.85 -0.28 4.25
C ASN A 45 27.62 -1.54 5.05
N TRP A 46 26.71 -2.39 4.62
CA TRP A 46 26.49 -3.69 5.24
C TRP A 46 25.96 -4.70 4.22
N LYS A 47 26.26 -5.98 4.43
CA LYS A 47 25.88 -7.10 3.53
C LYS A 47 25.21 -8.26 4.24
N ASN A 48 25.32 -8.30 5.56
CA ASN A 48 24.89 -9.40 6.39
C ASN A 48 23.48 -9.11 6.87
N ASP A 49 22.50 -9.86 6.37
CA ASP A 49 21.09 -9.86 6.78
C ASP A 49 20.92 -10.01 8.29
N LEU A 50 21.79 -10.77 8.96
CA LEU A 50 21.83 -10.93 10.41
C LEU A 50 21.99 -9.61 11.18
N ASN A 51 22.42 -8.53 10.52
CA ASN A 51 22.46 -7.23 11.16
C ASN A 51 21.05 -6.68 11.44
N TRP A 52 19.98 -7.08 10.74
CA TRP A 52 18.61 -6.73 11.20
C TRP A 52 18.15 -7.57 12.41
N ALA A 53 18.88 -8.65 12.76
CA ALA A 53 18.36 -9.74 13.60
C ALA A 53 19.28 -10.19 14.76
N GLY A 54 20.29 -9.42 15.19
CA GLY A 54 21.08 -9.85 16.36
C GLY A 54 22.34 -9.05 16.71
N PRO A 55 22.92 -9.33 17.90
CA PRO A 55 23.74 -8.41 18.71
C PRO A 55 25.18 -8.17 18.20
N GLU A 56 25.54 -8.68 17.03
CA GLU A 56 26.89 -8.54 16.48
C GLU A 56 26.88 -7.62 15.26
N GLY A 57 27.02 -6.33 15.51
CA GLY A 57 27.10 -5.29 14.48
C GLY A 57 26.33 -4.05 14.88
N TYR A 58 26.48 -2.96 14.12
CA TYR A 58 25.56 -1.82 14.18
C TYR A 58 24.55 -1.95 13.06
N TRP A 59 23.26 -1.72 13.34
CA TRP A 59 22.20 -1.84 12.34
C TRP A 59 21.22 -0.68 12.34
N PRO A 60 20.50 -0.46 11.21
CA PRO A 60 19.54 0.63 11.12
C PRO A 60 18.47 0.51 12.20
N GLY A 61 18.27 1.56 12.99
CA GLY A 61 17.24 1.60 14.02
C GLY A 61 17.63 0.95 15.35
N GLU A 62 18.84 0.40 15.48
CA GLU A 62 19.37 -0.09 16.77
C GLU A 62 19.53 1.04 17.78
N THR A 63 20.11 2.15 17.32
CA THR A 63 20.61 3.22 18.19
C THR A 63 19.78 4.49 18.11
N SER A 64 19.05 4.69 17.02
CA SER A 64 18.20 5.86 16.84
C SER A 64 17.06 5.62 15.86
N VAL A 65 15.92 6.20 16.21
CA VAL A 65 14.75 6.33 15.33
C VAL A 65 15.00 7.24 14.12
N ASP A 66 16.09 8.01 14.14
CA ASP A 66 16.47 8.94 13.07
C ASP A 66 17.30 8.27 11.96
N ASP A 67 17.64 6.98 12.12
CA ASP A 67 18.44 6.24 11.16
C ASP A 67 17.69 6.09 9.83
N THR A 68 18.44 6.08 8.72
CA THR A 68 17.87 5.87 7.37
C THR A 68 18.56 4.70 6.69
N ALA A 69 17.81 3.89 5.93
CA ALA A 69 18.31 2.69 5.26
C ALA A 69 17.95 2.68 3.78
N THR A 70 18.88 2.19 2.96
CA THR A 70 18.75 2.02 1.51
C THR A 70 19.16 0.59 1.12
N ILE A 71 18.25 -0.10 0.43
CA ILE A 71 18.39 -1.49 0.02
C ILE A 71 18.44 -1.56 -1.52
N PRO A 72 19.59 -1.87 -2.15
CA PRO A 72 19.66 -2.08 -3.59
C PRO A 72 19.15 -3.47 -3.99
N TRP A 73 19.04 -3.72 -5.30
CA TRP A 73 18.94 -5.09 -5.80
C TRP A 73 20.25 -5.84 -5.63
N LEU A 74 20.18 -7.04 -5.07
CA LEU A 74 21.27 -8.01 -5.01
C LEU A 74 20.94 -9.19 -5.93
N GLY A 75 21.78 -9.41 -6.95
CA GLY A 75 21.59 -10.50 -7.92
C GLY A 75 21.60 -11.91 -7.31
N SER A 76 22.09 -12.06 -6.07
CA SER A 76 22.06 -13.33 -5.34
C SER A 76 20.67 -13.67 -4.78
N GLY A 77 19.79 -12.68 -4.62
CA GLY A 77 18.50 -12.86 -3.96
C GLY A 77 18.55 -12.87 -2.43
N ASP A 78 19.74 -12.70 -1.83
CA ASP A 78 19.92 -12.66 -0.37
C ASP A 78 19.50 -11.29 0.17
N TYR A 79 18.19 -11.06 0.29
CA TYR A 79 17.62 -9.86 0.86
C TYR A 79 17.54 -9.93 2.38
N PRO A 80 17.51 -8.79 3.10
CA PRO A 80 17.35 -8.84 4.53
C PRO A 80 15.92 -9.29 4.87
N ASP A 81 15.82 -10.13 5.88
CA ASP A 81 14.55 -10.45 6.53
C ASP A 81 14.56 -9.85 7.93
N LEU A 82 13.52 -9.10 8.25
CA LEU A 82 13.31 -8.51 9.55
C LEU A 82 12.52 -9.47 10.43
N ALA A 83 13.19 -10.08 11.40
CA ALA A 83 12.58 -11.00 12.37
C ALA A 83 12.18 -10.33 13.71
N GLU A 84 12.62 -9.09 13.94
CA GLU A 84 12.38 -8.33 15.17
C GLU A 84 11.78 -6.94 14.87
N SER A 85 11.42 -6.19 15.91
CA SER A 85 10.93 -4.82 15.72
C SER A 85 12.09 -3.86 15.45
N VAL A 86 12.00 -3.09 14.36
CA VAL A 86 12.96 -2.05 14.00
C VAL A 86 12.26 -0.74 13.69
N GLU A 87 12.85 0.36 14.13
CA GLU A 87 12.30 1.70 14.00
C GLU A 87 13.33 2.62 13.31
N ILE A 88 12.97 3.16 12.15
CA ILE A 88 13.84 3.98 11.31
C ILE A 88 13.09 5.21 10.80
N ALA A 89 13.81 6.29 10.50
CA ALA A 89 13.21 7.49 9.93
C ALA A 89 12.84 7.27 8.47
N LYS A 90 13.68 6.58 7.70
CA LYS A 90 13.45 6.39 6.27
C LYS A 90 13.98 5.06 5.74
N LEU A 91 13.17 4.42 4.91
CA LEU A 91 13.52 3.26 4.10
C LEU A 91 13.45 3.61 2.62
N SER A 92 14.45 3.19 1.84
CA SER A 92 14.43 3.26 0.38
C SER A 92 14.82 1.91 -0.21
N LEU A 93 13.97 1.34 -1.06
CA LEU A 93 14.32 0.20 -1.88
C LEU A 93 14.58 0.69 -3.31
N LEU A 94 15.75 0.32 -3.86
CA LEU A 94 16.22 0.84 -5.15
C LEU A 94 16.09 -0.19 -6.26
N TYR A 95 15.78 0.34 -7.44
CA TYR A 95 15.90 -0.33 -8.71
C TYR A 95 17.26 -0.04 -9.33
N ILE A 96 17.95 -1.08 -9.78
CA ILE A 96 19.17 -0.96 -10.56
C ILE A 96 18.89 -1.52 -11.94
N GLU A 97 19.00 -0.66 -12.95
CA GLU A 97 18.78 -1.02 -14.35
C GLU A 97 19.66 -2.22 -14.75
N ASN A 98 19.06 -3.23 -15.38
CA ASN A 98 19.67 -4.53 -15.73
C ASN A 98 19.99 -5.47 -14.56
N SER A 99 19.74 -5.08 -13.32
CA SER A 99 19.94 -5.93 -12.15
C SER A 99 18.60 -6.32 -11.50
N GLY A 100 17.66 -5.39 -11.33
CA GLY A 100 16.35 -5.66 -10.73
C GLY A 100 16.02 -4.67 -9.61
N GLY A 101 14.97 -4.92 -8.83
CA GLY A 101 14.52 -4.05 -7.73
C GLY A 101 14.63 -4.68 -6.35
N GLY A 102 15.28 -3.98 -5.42
CA GLY A 102 15.53 -4.45 -4.06
C GLY A 102 14.28 -4.99 -3.34
N LYS A 103 14.51 -5.91 -2.39
CA LYS A 103 13.45 -6.53 -1.60
C LYS A 103 13.77 -6.47 -0.11
N LEU A 104 12.73 -6.45 0.72
CA LEU A 104 12.82 -6.58 2.17
C LEU A 104 11.60 -7.40 2.62
N THR A 105 11.80 -8.37 3.51
CA THR A 105 10.70 -9.09 4.14
C THR A 105 10.60 -8.67 5.59
N VAL A 106 9.39 -8.45 6.09
CA VAL A 106 9.09 -8.26 7.52
C VAL A 106 8.34 -9.49 7.99
N ASP A 107 9.03 -10.41 8.63
CA ASP A 107 8.52 -11.75 8.90
C ASP A 107 8.60 -12.12 10.39
N GLY A 108 7.56 -12.75 10.90
CA GLY A 108 7.45 -13.15 12.31
C GLY A 108 6.49 -12.29 13.16
N ILE A 109 5.89 -12.94 14.17
CA ILE A 109 4.81 -12.41 15.02
C ILE A 109 5.18 -11.12 15.76
N ALA A 110 6.47 -10.93 16.06
CA ALA A 110 6.98 -9.76 16.76
C ALA A 110 7.69 -8.75 15.82
N ALA A 111 7.78 -9.05 14.52
CA ALA A 111 8.46 -8.21 13.56
C ALA A 111 7.58 -7.01 13.20
N VAL A 112 8.09 -5.82 13.51
CA VAL A 112 7.43 -4.55 13.20
C VAL A 112 8.46 -3.64 12.58
N LEU A 113 8.26 -3.29 11.31
CA LEU A 113 8.98 -2.20 10.67
C LEU A 113 8.25 -0.88 10.92
N THR A 114 8.80 -0.06 11.80
CA THR A 114 8.27 1.28 12.09
C THR A 114 9.04 2.33 11.29
N ILE A 115 8.31 3.06 10.44
CA ILE A 115 8.81 4.19 9.67
C ILE A 115 8.34 5.48 10.34
N ASN A 116 9.30 6.18 10.94
CA ASN A 116 9.09 7.35 11.79
C ASN A 116 9.24 8.68 11.07
N GLY A 117 9.80 8.72 9.87
CA GLY A 117 9.87 9.94 9.09
C GLY A 117 8.53 10.24 8.41
N ARG A 118 8.25 11.53 8.22
CA ARG A 118 7.06 12.01 7.48
C ARG A 118 7.11 11.63 6.00
N ASP A 119 8.27 11.48 5.38
CA ASP A 119 8.38 11.05 3.98
C ASP A 119 9.31 9.83 3.93
N GLY A 120 8.95 8.86 4.76
CA GLY A 120 9.85 7.81 5.24
C GLY A 120 9.93 6.57 4.36
N LEU A 121 9.16 6.46 3.28
CA LEU A 121 9.22 5.30 2.38
C LEU A 121 9.36 5.72 0.92
N ALA A 122 10.33 5.11 0.25
CA ALA A 122 10.45 5.15 -1.20
C ALA A 122 10.70 3.75 -1.77
N LEU A 123 9.73 3.23 -2.52
CA LEU A 123 9.82 1.98 -3.26
C LEU A 123 9.96 2.30 -4.75
N GLN A 124 11.11 2.05 -5.35
CA GLN A 124 11.27 2.20 -6.80
C GLN A 124 10.60 1.06 -7.59
N GLN A 125 10.49 1.22 -8.91
CA GLN A 125 9.92 0.18 -9.78
C GLN A 125 10.58 -1.19 -9.56
N GLN A 126 9.80 -2.26 -9.64
CA GLN A 126 10.27 -3.65 -9.43
C GLN A 126 10.81 -3.96 -8.03
N THR A 127 10.71 -3.03 -7.08
CA THR A 127 11.06 -3.28 -5.66
C THR A 127 9.86 -3.85 -4.92
N VAL A 128 10.13 -4.66 -3.89
CA VAL A 128 9.07 -5.34 -3.15
C VAL A 128 9.35 -5.30 -1.65
N LEU A 129 8.44 -4.71 -0.89
CA LEU A 129 8.39 -4.83 0.56
C LEU A 129 7.34 -5.90 0.91
N THR A 130 7.81 -7.05 1.39
CA THR A 130 6.95 -8.19 1.73
C THR A 130 6.66 -8.19 3.23
N ILE A 131 5.42 -8.47 3.61
CA ILE A 131 5.01 -8.75 4.98
C ILE A 131 4.78 -10.25 5.06
N GLY A 132 5.53 -10.92 5.93
CA GLY A 132 5.39 -12.35 6.21
C GLY A 132 4.00 -12.68 6.74
N ASP A 133 3.64 -13.94 6.57
CA ASP A 133 2.38 -14.53 6.99
C ASP A 133 2.27 -14.69 8.51
N ASP A 134 3.40 -14.83 9.20
CA ASP A 134 3.47 -14.93 10.67
C ASP A 134 3.10 -13.65 11.43
N GLY A 135 2.30 -12.73 10.89
CA GLY A 135 1.79 -11.55 11.61
C GLY A 135 2.71 -10.34 11.61
N GLY A 136 3.61 -10.26 10.63
CA GLY A 136 4.48 -9.11 10.39
C GLY A 136 3.71 -7.80 10.22
N ARG A 137 4.33 -6.68 10.58
CA ARG A 137 3.67 -5.37 10.59
C ARG A 137 4.54 -4.26 10.04
N ILE A 138 3.93 -3.33 9.32
CA ILE A 138 4.54 -2.07 8.91
C ILE A 138 3.76 -0.92 9.54
N ALA A 139 4.43 0.03 10.18
CA ALA A 139 3.78 1.18 10.82
C ALA A 139 4.39 2.50 10.37
N PHE A 140 3.57 3.39 9.79
CA PHE A 140 3.96 4.75 9.40
C PHE A 140 3.50 5.75 10.47
N LYS A 141 4.43 6.30 11.27
CA LYS A 141 4.09 7.09 12.48
C LYS A 141 3.88 8.58 12.25
N GLN A 142 4.37 9.16 11.15
CA GLN A 142 4.27 10.61 10.89
C GLN A 142 3.48 10.98 9.61
N GLY A 143 2.90 10.00 8.92
CA GLY A 143 2.17 10.21 7.67
C GLY A 143 3.09 10.60 6.51
N GLY A 144 2.69 11.63 5.76
CA GLY A 144 3.34 12.27 4.61
C GLY A 144 3.41 11.43 3.34
N ASP A 145 4.38 11.67 2.47
CA ASP A 145 4.44 11.06 1.13
C ASP A 145 5.11 9.68 1.18
N LEU A 146 4.40 8.66 0.70
CA LEU A 146 4.93 7.33 0.42
C LEU A 146 5.10 7.20 -1.09
N VAL A 147 6.35 7.29 -1.54
CA VAL A 147 6.68 7.09 -2.95
C VAL A 147 6.61 5.59 -3.23
N LEU A 148 5.58 5.18 -3.96
CA LEU A 148 5.24 3.81 -4.25
C LEU A 148 5.26 3.61 -5.76
N ASP A 149 6.42 3.31 -6.33
CA ASP A 149 6.58 2.80 -7.71
C ASP A 149 6.75 1.27 -7.74
N GLY A 150 7.13 0.67 -6.60
CA GLY A 150 7.16 -0.76 -6.36
C GLY A 150 5.92 -1.25 -5.60
N HIS A 151 6.05 -2.35 -4.85
CA HIS A 151 4.92 -3.03 -4.24
C HIS A 151 5.12 -3.27 -2.75
N ILE A 152 4.07 -3.07 -1.95
CA ILE A 152 3.97 -3.67 -0.61
C ILE A 152 3.04 -4.86 -0.74
N ARG A 153 3.43 -6.05 -0.29
CA ARG A 153 2.56 -7.23 -0.39
C ARG A 153 2.63 -8.14 0.82
N SER A 154 1.54 -8.83 1.13
CA SER A 154 1.60 -9.98 2.04
C SER A 154 2.18 -11.20 1.33
N LEU A 155 2.83 -12.06 2.09
CA LEU A 155 3.08 -13.45 1.72
C LEU A 155 1.76 -14.24 1.83
N TYR A 156 1.61 -15.28 1.01
CA TYR A 156 0.52 -16.25 1.16
C TYR A 156 1.10 -17.66 1.05
N THR A 157 1.00 -18.44 2.13
CA THR A 157 1.44 -19.84 2.18
C THR A 157 0.27 -20.82 2.33
N GLY A 158 -0.97 -20.32 2.34
CA GLY A 158 -2.19 -21.13 2.44
C GLY A 158 -2.69 -21.39 3.87
N GLY A 159 -2.19 -20.68 4.88
CA GLY A 159 -2.71 -20.68 6.25
C GLY A 159 -3.92 -19.75 6.44
N GLU A 160 -4.90 -20.16 7.27
CA GLU A 160 -6.14 -19.39 7.54
C GLU A 160 -6.00 -18.33 8.64
N GLU A 161 -4.85 -18.23 9.32
CA GLU A 161 -4.68 -17.38 10.53
C GLU A 161 -3.64 -16.25 10.36
N ASP A 162 -3.17 -16.04 9.13
CA ASP A 162 -2.01 -15.20 8.85
C ASP A 162 -2.45 -13.77 8.48
N GLU A 163 -2.21 -12.82 9.39
CA GLU A 163 -2.72 -11.45 9.31
C GLU A 163 -1.59 -10.41 9.19
N ALA A 164 -1.35 -9.94 7.97
CA ALA A 164 -0.42 -8.84 7.73
C ALA A 164 -1.07 -7.50 8.09
N ASN A 165 -0.33 -6.61 8.77
CA ASN A 165 -0.84 -5.31 9.18
C ASN A 165 -0.02 -4.15 8.61
N ILE A 166 -0.71 -3.15 8.08
CA ILE A 166 -0.13 -1.86 7.71
C ILE A 166 -0.86 -0.76 8.48
N GLU A 167 -0.15 -0.11 9.40
CA GLU A 167 -0.68 0.94 10.26
C GLU A 167 -0.28 2.33 9.76
N PHE A 168 -1.26 3.24 9.68
CA PHE A 168 -1.07 4.63 9.28
C PHE A 168 -1.38 5.59 10.43
N ALA A 169 -0.50 6.56 10.65
CA ALA A 169 -0.75 7.75 11.46
C ALA A 169 -0.64 8.99 10.57
N GLY A 170 -1.31 10.08 10.97
CA GLY A 170 -1.37 11.32 10.22
C GLY A 170 -2.04 11.17 8.86
N THR A 171 -1.80 12.15 7.99
CA THR A 171 -2.20 12.06 6.58
C THR A 171 -1.07 11.47 5.77
N THR A 172 -1.29 10.29 5.22
CA THR A 172 -0.39 9.58 4.32
C THR A 172 -0.88 9.71 2.89
N VAL A 173 -0.02 10.11 1.97
CA VAL A 173 -0.33 10.24 0.54
C VAL A 173 0.56 9.26 -0.21
N THR A 174 0.00 8.45 -1.11
CA THR A 174 0.82 7.65 -2.01
C THR A 174 1.06 8.41 -3.32
N SER A 175 2.26 8.27 -3.85
CA SER A 175 2.65 8.74 -5.19
C SER A 175 3.35 7.62 -5.96
N GLY A 176 3.61 7.83 -7.25
CA GLY A 176 4.19 6.80 -8.13
C GLY A 176 3.14 5.92 -8.81
N CYS A 177 3.56 4.78 -9.35
CA CYS A 177 2.72 3.85 -10.14
C CYS A 177 2.56 2.44 -9.53
N GLY A 178 2.97 2.27 -8.29
CA GLY A 178 3.00 1.02 -7.55
C GLY A 178 1.73 0.78 -6.73
N TYR A 179 1.74 -0.29 -5.93
CA TYR A 179 0.51 -0.77 -5.29
C TYR A 179 0.74 -1.55 -3.98
N ILE A 180 -0.33 -1.69 -3.19
CA ILE A 180 -0.38 -2.59 -2.04
C ILE A 180 -1.24 -3.81 -2.43
N ILE A 181 -0.72 -5.03 -2.24
CA ILE A 181 -1.44 -6.28 -2.55
C ILE A 181 -1.60 -7.16 -1.32
N GLY A 182 -2.81 -7.63 -1.06
CA GLY A 182 -3.05 -8.77 -0.18
C GLY A 182 -3.08 -10.09 -0.95
N LEU A 183 -2.00 -10.86 -0.96
CA LEU A 183 -2.04 -12.27 -1.39
C LEU A 183 -2.77 -13.09 -0.31
N GLY A 184 -2.30 -12.95 0.93
CA GLY A 184 -3.07 -13.23 2.14
C GLY A 184 -3.81 -11.98 2.64
N ARG A 185 -4.55 -12.10 3.75
CA ARG A 185 -5.33 -10.99 4.30
C ARG A 185 -4.42 -9.89 4.85
N VAL A 186 -4.56 -8.67 4.32
CA VAL A 186 -3.86 -7.48 4.83
C VAL A 186 -4.85 -6.52 5.46
N TYR A 187 -4.58 -6.10 6.68
CA TYR A 187 -5.32 -5.05 7.37
C TYR A 187 -4.64 -3.69 7.18
N LEU A 188 -5.37 -2.75 6.56
CA LEU A 188 -4.95 -1.34 6.49
C LEU A 188 -5.60 -0.57 7.64
N LEU A 189 -4.81 -0.32 8.68
CA LEU A 189 -5.27 0.18 9.97
C LEU A 189 -4.86 1.63 10.16
N ARG A 190 -5.65 2.37 10.93
CA ARG A 190 -5.10 3.54 11.63
C ARG A 190 -4.31 3.08 12.85
N THR A 191 -3.29 3.84 13.25
CA THR A 191 -2.66 3.58 14.54
C THR A 191 -3.67 3.80 15.69
N PRO A 192 -3.61 3.02 16.78
CA PRO A 192 -4.55 3.17 17.90
C PRO A 192 -4.57 4.57 18.53
N THR A 193 -3.46 5.29 18.41
CA THR A 193 -3.24 6.62 18.98
C THR A 193 -3.69 7.76 18.07
N ASP A 194 -3.92 7.50 16.79
CA ASP A 194 -4.31 8.52 15.82
C ASP A 194 -5.64 8.19 15.15
N ARG A 195 -6.70 8.84 15.63
CA ARG A 195 -8.06 8.63 15.11
C ARG A 195 -8.30 9.29 13.78
N ASP A 196 -7.50 10.30 13.44
CA ASP A 196 -7.66 11.13 12.24
C ASP A 196 -6.74 10.69 11.10
N ALA A 197 -6.13 9.50 11.24
CA ALA A 197 -5.28 8.93 10.22
C ALA A 197 -6.03 8.78 8.89
N LEU A 198 -5.42 9.30 7.83
CA LEU A 198 -6.01 9.39 6.50
C LEU A 198 -5.02 8.86 5.48
N LEU A 199 -5.42 7.84 4.72
CA LEU A 199 -4.69 7.39 3.54
C LEU A 199 -5.28 8.07 2.29
N ILE A 200 -4.45 8.73 1.50
CA ILE A 200 -4.79 9.29 0.21
C ILE A 200 -4.08 8.47 -0.85
N LEU A 201 -4.83 7.66 -1.58
CA LEU A 201 -4.30 6.87 -2.69
C LEU A 201 -4.10 7.77 -3.90
N GLY A 202 -2.89 7.81 -4.44
CA GLY A 202 -2.53 8.51 -5.67
C GLY A 202 -3.26 7.96 -6.90
N PRO A 203 -3.37 8.75 -7.99
CA PRO A 203 -4.15 8.39 -9.17
C PRO A 203 -3.61 7.17 -9.93
N ASP A 204 -2.30 6.95 -9.89
CA ASP A 204 -1.64 5.84 -10.56
C ASP A 204 -1.28 4.70 -9.59
N ASN A 205 -1.71 4.81 -8.32
CA ASN A 205 -1.52 3.77 -7.31
C ASN A 205 -2.75 2.88 -7.16
N GLY A 206 -2.55 1.68 -6.63
CA GLY A 206 -3.65 0.75 -6.38
C GLY A 206 -3.58 -0.01 -5.06
N LEU A 207 -4.74 -0.49 -4.62
CA LEU A 207 -4.93 -1.45 -3.54
C LEU A 207 -5.60 -2.69 -4.14
N TYR A 208 -4.95 -3.85 -4.03
CA TYR A 208 -5.33 -5.08 -4.73
C TYR A 208 -5.43 -6.29 -3.81
N GLY A 209 -6.21 -7.29 -4.22
CA GLY A 209 -6.30 -8.60 -3.54
C GLY A 209 -7.14 -8.60 -2.26
N THR A 210 -6.73 -9.41 -1.28
CA THR A 210 -7.46 -9.65 -0.03
C THR A 210 -7.13 -8.58 1.01
N LEU A 211 -7.97 -7.56 1.13
CA LEU A 211 -7.71 -6.37 1.94
C LEU A 211 -8.86 -6.01 2.89
N ASP A 212 -8.50 -5.67 4.11
CA ASP A 212 -9.39 -5.14 5.15
C ASP A 212 -9.04 -3.66 5.40
N ILE A 213 -9.80 -2.74 4.80
CA ILE A 213 -9.50 -1.30 4.86
C ILE A 213 -10.27 -0.63 6.01
N GLN A 214 -9.59 -0.50 7.15
CA GLN A 214 -10.09 0.14 8.37
C GLN A 214 -9.73 1.62 8.51
N VAL A 215 -8.73 2.11 7.76
CA VAL A 215 -8.34 3.53 7.77
C VAL A 215 -9.31 4.38 6.93
N ALA A 216 -9.42 5.68 7.23
CA ALA A 216 -10.10 6.61 6.33
C ALA A 216 -9.31 6.69 5.00
N LEU A 217 -10.02 6.65 3.87
CA LEU A 217 -9.38 6.56 2.55
C LEU A 217 -9.94 7.63 1.62
N VAL A 218 -9.06 8.41 1.00
CA VAL A 218 -9.35 9.17 -0.23
C VAL A 218 -8.78 8.39 -1.40
N ASN A 219 -9.63 7.60 -2.06
CA ASN A 219 -9.29 6.86 -3.26
C ASN A 219 -9.25 7.80 -4.47
N ARG A 220 -8.08 8.00 -5.08
CA ARG A 220 -7.95 8.64 -6.41
C ARG A 220 -7.46 7.67 -7.48
N GLY A 221 -7.06 6.46 -7.09
CA GLY A 221 -6.50 5.44 -7.96
C GLY A 221 -7.48 4.27 -8.12
N VAL A 222 -7.00 3.04 -7.91
CA VAL A 222 -7.80 1.83 -8.06
C VAL A 222 -7.83 1.04 -6.75
N VAL A 223 -9.02 0.62 -6.32
CA VAL A 223 -9.20 -0.34 -5.23
C VAL A 223 -9.94 -1.54 -5.78
N ASP A 224 -9.27 -2.69 -5.85
CA ASP A 224 -9.77 -3.87 -6.56
C ASP A 224 -9.60 -5.15 -5.73
N ALA A 225 -10.66 -5.94 -5.61
CA ALA A 225 -10.60 -7.28 -5.01
C ALA A 225 -10.03 -8.33 -6.00
N THR A 226 -9.02 -7.95 -6.77
CA THR A 226 -8.32 -8.81 -7.74
C THR A 226 -6.83 -8.60 -7.53
N ASN A 227 -6.03 -9.65 -7.56
CA ASN A 227 -4.59 -9.52 -7.59
C ASN A 227 -4.12 -9.41 -9.06
N PRO A 228 -3.43 -8.34 -9.48
CA PRO A 228 -2.93 -8.22 -10.85
C PRO A 228 -1.83 -9.25 -11.18
N GLU A 229 -1.23 -9.88 -10.15
CA GLU A 229 -0.25 -10.95 -10.32
C GLU A 229 -0.89 -12.35 -10.40
N ASP A 230 -2.16 -12.48 -10.00
CA ASP A 230 -2.92 -13.73 -9.99
C ASP A 230 -4.43 -13.46 -10.10
N GLU A 231 -4.93 -13.33 -11.33
CA GLU A 231 -6.32 -12.95 -11.61
C GLU A 231 -7.31 -14.13 -11.43
N ASP A 232 -6.80 -15.36 -11.31
CA ASP A 232 -7.59 -16.58 -11.27
C ASP A 232 -8.02 -16.96 -9.85
N GLU A 233 -7.34 -16.44 -8.83
CA GLU A 233 -7.64 -16.68 -7.42
C GLU A 233 -8.74 -15.74 -6.88
N PRO A 234 -9.66 -16.29 -6.06
CA PRO A 234 -10.68 -15.46 -5.42
C PRO A 234 -10.08 -14.63 -4.27
N HIS A 235 -10.40 -13.33 -4.26
CA HIS A 235 -9.99 -12.42 -3.20
C HIS A 235 -11.17 -11.71 -2.55
N ALA A 236 -10.95 -11.19 -1.35
CA ALA A 236 -11.96 -10.47 -0.58
C ALA A 236 -11.49 -9.08 -0.15
N LEU A 237 -12.22 -8.06 -0.56
CA LEU A 237 -12.01 -6.67 -0.16
C LEU A 237 -13.12 -6.22 0.79
N ARG A 238 -12.75 -5.73 1.97
CA ARG A 238 -13.69 -5.19 2.95
C ARG A 238 -13.39 -3.73 3.26
N LEU A 239 -14.37 -2.86 3.05
CA LEU A 239 -14.33 -1.45 3.42
C LEU A 239 -15.14 -1.26 4.71
N TYR A 240 -14.49 -0.96 5.83
CA TYR A 240 -15.17 -0.85 7.13
C TYR A 240 -14.50 0.16 8.06
N CYS A 241 -15.06 0.33 9.27
CA CYS A 241 -14.68 1.28 10.32
C CYS A 241 -14.80 2.77 9.95
N GLU A 242 -14.13 3.21 8.90
CA GLU A 242 -13.94 4.63 8.56
C GLU A 242 -14.46 4.95 7.15
N PRO A 243 -14.88 6.21 6.88
CA PRO A 243 -15.43 6.57 5.58
C PRO A 243 -14.41 6.45 4.45
N LYS A 244 -14.92 6.22 3.24
CA LYS A 244 -14.13 6.12 2.02
C LYS A 244 -14.63 7.17 1.02
N LEU A 245 -13.72 7.91 0.41
CA LEU A 245 -14.04 9.06 -0.41
C LEU A 245 -13.23 9.08 -1.70
N GLY A 246 -13.64 9.89 -2.68
CA GLY A 246 -12.77 10.31 -3.79
C GLY A 246 -13.18 9.82 -5.19
N PRO A 247 -12.45 10.25 -6.22
CA PRO A 247 -12.77 9.98 -7.62
C PRO A 247 -12.25 8.64 -8.16
N GLY A 248 -11.52 7.86 -7.37
CA GLY A 248 -10.92 6.60 -7.81
C GLY A 248 -11.94 5.49 -8.05
N ASP A 249 -11.52 4.47 -8.77
CA ASP A 249 -12.35 3.33 -9.12
C ASP A 249 -12.38 2.29 -8.00
N TRP A 250 -13.54 1.64 -7.88
CA TRP A 250 -13.81 0.54 -6.95
C TRP A 250 -14.17 -0.69 -7.78
N ARG A 251 -13.46 -1.79 -7.57
CA ARG A 251 -13.55 -2.96 -8.45
C ARG A 251 -13.58 -4.27 -7.65
N VAL A 252 -14.34 -5.22 -8.16
CA VAL A 252 -14.27 -6.62 -7.78
C VAL A 252 -14.40 -7.38 -9.08
N THR A 253 -13.27 -7.62 -9.75
CA THR A 253 -13.26 -8.15 -11.12
C THR A 253 -12.76 -9.57 -11.28
N GLY A 254 -12.06 -10.12 -10.28
CA GLY A 254 -11.48 -11.47 -10.35
C GLY A 254 -12.50 -12.58 -10.53
N GLY A 255 -12.01 -13.80 -10.77
CA GLY A 255 -12.85 -15.01 -10.70
C GLY A 255 -12.68 -16.01 -11.83
N GLY A 256 -11.43 -16.30 -12.24
CA GLY A 256 -11.15 -17.36 -13.21
C GLY A 256 -11.74 -18.72 -12.77
N THR A 257 -11.55 -19.09 -11.49
CA THR A 257 -12.09 -20.35 -10.93
C THR A 257 -12.91 -20.21 -9.65
N GLY A 258 -12.90 -19.02 -9.03
CA GLY A 258 -13.57 -18.73 -7.77
C GLY A 258 -14.39 -17.44 -7.80
N THR A 259 -15.00 -17.10 -6.67
CA THR A 259 -15.81 -15.88 -6.51
C THR A 259 -15.06 -14.85 -5.68
N SER A 260 -14.70 -13.73 -6.30
CA SER A 260 -14.16 -12.56 -5.61
C SER A 260 -15.29 -11.71 -5.01
N MET A 261 -15.01 -11.02 -3.91
CA MET A 261 -16.03 -10.27 -3.17
C MET A 261 -15.54 -8.90 -2.72
N MET A 262 -16.40 -7.90 -2.85
CA MET A 262 -16.30 -6.62 -2.16
C MET A 262 -17.43 -6.47 -1.13
N ILE A 263 -17.08 -6.11 0.10
CA ILE A 263 -18.01 -5.82 1.18
C ILE A 263 -17.83 -4.37 1.62
N ILE A 264 -18.88 -3.57 1.53
CA ILE A 264 -18.89 -2.15 1.90
C ILE A 264 -19.73 -1.99 3.18
N GLU A 265 -19.11 -1.77 4.33
CA GLU A 265 -19.79 -1.62 5.63
C GLU A 265 -19.76 -0.20 6.18
N THR A 266 -19.10 0.70 5.48
CA THR A 266 -18.89 2.11 5.84
C THR A 266 -19.34 3.01 4.71
N PRO A 267 -19.62 4.31 4.93
CA PRO A 267 -19.98 5.21 3.85
C PRO A 267 -18.89 5.34 2.77
N VAL A 268 -19.30 5.25 1.51
CA VAL A 268 -18.45 5.49 0.32
C VAL A 268 -19.05 6.64 -0.48
N VAL A 269 -18.30 7.75 -0.66
CA VAL A 269 -18.81 8.95 -1.37
C VAL A 269 -17.77 9.51 -2.35
N GLY A 270 -18.13 9.70 -3.62
CA GLY A 270 -17.12 10.00 -4.61
C GLY A 270 -17.60 10.27 -6.02
N SER A 271 -16.68 10.16 -6.99
CA SER A 271 -16.96 10.38 -8.42
C SER A 271 -16.27 9.35 -9.34
N GLY A 272 -16.01 8.15 -8.82
CA GLY A 272 -15.43 7.04 -9.57
C GLY A 272 -16.44 5.95 -9.92
N ASN A 273 -16.00 4.95 -10.68
CA ASN A 273 -16.87 3.85 -11.08
C ASN A 273 -16.84 2.72 -10.05
N LEU A 274 -17.93 1.96 -10.01
CA LEU A 274 -18.03 0.70 -9.28
C LEU A 274 -18.17 -0.42 -10.31
N LEU A 275 -17.16 -1.30 -10.40
CA LEU A 275 -17.15 -2.42 -11.34
C LEU A 275 -17.28 -3.73 -10.57
N VAL A 276 -18.30 -4.49 -10.89
CA VAL A 276 -18.51 -5.86 -10.42
C VAL A 276 -18.32 -6.76 -11.64
N GLY A 277 -17.21 -7.48 -11.70
CA GLY A 277 -16.88 -8.39 -12.78
C GLY A 277 -17.76 -9.64 -12.82
N PRO A 278 -17.55 -10.52 -13.80
CA PRO A 278 -18.27 -11.78 -13.87
C PRO A 278 -18.06 -12.64 -12.61
N ASN A 279 -19.07 -13.41 -12.20
CA ASN A 279 -19.01 -14.31 -11.03
C ASN A 279 -18.58 -13.65 -9.71
N SER A 280 -18.66 -12.32 -9.62
CA SER A 280 -18.20 -11.53 -8.48
C SER A 280 -19.36 -11.08 -7.60
N ILE A 281 -19.07 -10.84 -6.32
CA ILE A 281 -20.07 -10.43 -5.35
C ILE A 281 -19.77 -9.02 -4.83
N LEU A 282 -20.76 -8.15 -4.86
CA LEU A 282 -20.78 -6.88 -4.14
C LEU A 282 -21.83 -6.92 -3.03
N ARG A 283 -21.43 -6.68 -1.79
CA ARG A 283 -22.34 -6.54 -0.64
C ARG A 283 -22.23 -5.16 -0.02
N VAL A 284 -23.34 -4.45 0.06
CA VAL A 284 -23.40 -3.09 0.58
C VAL A 284 -24.21 -3.05 1.87
N PHE A 285 -23.52 -2.77 2.97
CA PHE A 285 -24.04 -2.55 4.31
C PHE A 285 -23.86 -1.10 4.81
N GLY A 286 -23.13 -0.26 4.06
CA GLY A 286 -22.98 1.18 4.28
C GLY A 286 -23.66 2.03 3.20
N HIS A 287 -23.77 3.35 3.41
CA HIS A 287 -24.28 4.27 2.38
C HIS A 287 -23.28 4.42 1.24
N VAL A 288 -23.75 4.34 -0.01
CA VAL A 288 -22.92 4.56 -1.20
C VAL A 288 -23.51 5.68 -2.04
N SER A 289 -22.70 6.67 -2.39
CA SER A 289 -23.06 7.75 -3.31
C SER A 289 -21.88 8.07 -4.23
N LEU A 290 -21.92 7.56 -5.45
CA LEU A 290 -20.86 7.73 -6.43
C LEU A 290 -21.40 8.49 -7.65
N TYR A 291 -20.82 9.63 -7.96
CA TYR A 291 -21.02 10.30 -9.25
C TYR A 291 -20.23 9.56 -10.34
N GLY A 292 -20.74 8.39 -10.73
CA GLY A 292 -20.10 7.46 -11.65
C GLY A 292 -21.01 6.31 -12.07
N THR A 293 -20.45 5.32 -12.75
CA THR A 293 -21.21 4.17 -13.27
C THR A 293 -21.03 2.95 -12.39
N LEU A 294 -22.12 2.26 -12.07
CA LEU A 294 -22.09 0.86 -11.63
C LEU A 294 -22.15 -0.02 -12.88
N THR A 295 -21.10 -0.81 -13.10
CA THR A 295 -21.08 -1.85 -14.14
C THR A 295 -21.10 -3.23 -13.48
N ALA A 296 -22.03 -4.09 -13.88
CA ALA A 296 -22.16 -5.45 -13.38
C ALA A 296 -22.04 -6.47 -14.52
N GLY A 297 -21.11 -7.40 -14.36
CA GLY A 297 -20.81 -8.49 -15.27
C GLY A 297 -21.81 -9.66 -15.19
N PRO A 298 -21.74 -10.62 -16.12
CA PRO A 298 -22.56 -11.81 -16.09
C PRO A 298 -22.41 -12.60 -14.79
N ASP A 299 -23.52 -13.16 -14.28
CA ASP A 299 -23.53 -14.00 -13.07
C ASP A 299 -22.92 -13.30 -11.82
N SER A 300 -22.86 -11.97 -11.83
CA SER A 300 -22.48 -11.19 -10.66
C SER A 300 -23.67 -11.02 -9.72
N HIS A 301 -23.39 -10.83 -8.43
CA HIS A 301 -24.42 -10.62 -7.41
C HIS A 301 -24.20 -9.30 -6.66
N VAL A 302 -25.19 -8.40 -6.70
CA VAL A 302 -25.16 -7.12 -6.00
C VAL A 302 -26.25 -7.08 -4.92
N THR A 303 -25.84 -7.14 -3.66
CA THR A 303 -26.77 -7.06 -2.52
C THR A 303 -26.66 -5.72 -1.82
N ILE A 304 -27.78 -5.01 -1.70
CA ILE A 304 -27.88 -3.75 -0.95
C ILE A 304 -28.71 -3.97 0.31
N GLY A 305 -28.13 -3.65 1.46
CA GLY A 305 -28.76 -3.75 2.78
C GLY A 305 -30.00 -2.86 2.91
N LYS A 306 -30.96 -3.34 3.70
CA LYS A 306 -32.25 -2.64 3.90
C LYS A 306 -32.04 -1.27 4.55
N GLY A 307 -32.69 -0.25 3.99
CA GLY A 307 -32.70 1.11 4.53
C GLY A 307 -31.45 1.93 4.20
N LEU A 308 -30.57 1.41 3.34
CA LEU A 308 -29.39 2.12 2.88
C LEU A 308 -29.71 2.95 1.64
N MET A 309 -28.95 4.03 1.50
CA MET A 309 -28.88 4.81 0.26
C MET A 309 -27.77 4.21 -0.60
N PHE A 310 -28.12 3.82 -1.82
CA PHE A 310 -27.20 3.41 -2.86
C PHE A 310 -27.51 4.26 -4.09
N ASP A 311 -26.61 5.19 -4.39
CA ASP A 311 -26.78 6.19 -5.44
C ASP A 311 -25.58 6.16 -6.39
N VAL A 312 -25.88 5.99 -7.67
CA VAL A 312 -24.92 6.02 -8.78
C VAL A 312 -25.57 6.73 -9.96
N ASP A 313 -24.78 7.39 -10.82
CA ASP A 313 -25.34 8.12 -11.97
C ASP A 313 -25.94 7.18 -13.02
N ARG A 314 -25.32 6.01 -13.21
CA ARG A 314 -25.68 5.06 -14.26
C ARG A 314 -25.52 3.62 -13.78
N PHE A 315 -26.42 2.77 -14.28
CA PHE A 315 -26.35 1.32 -14.14
C PHE A 315 -26.10 0.71 -15.53
N GLU A 316 -25.04 -0.07 -15.65
CA GLU A 316 -24.69 -0.83 -16.86
C GLU A 316 -24.61 -2.31 -16.52
N LEU A 317 -25.60 -3.08 -16.95
CA LEU A 317 -25.74 -4.50 -16.63
C LEU A 317 -25.45 -5.34 -17.87
N SER A 318 -24.65 -6.40 -17.71
CA SER A 318 -24.35 -7.35 -18.78
C SER A 318 -24.55 -8.79 -18.29
N GLY A 319 -25.15 -9.65 -19.11
CA GLY A 319 -25.23 -11.09 -18.83
C GLY A 319 -26.08 -11.52 -17.62
N CYS A 320 -27.20 -10.83 -17.37
CA CYS A 320 -28.14 -11.15 -16.29
C CYS A 320 -27.49 -11.17 -14.88
N PRO A 321 -26.94 -10.04 -14.40
CA PRO A 321 -26.52 -9.94 -13.01
C PRO A 321 -27.73 -9.97 -12.08
N ASP A 322 -27.53 -10.51 -10.89
CA ASP A 322 -28.52 -10.71 -9.83
C ASP A 322 -28.46 -9.60 -8.75
#